data_AF-A0A015ITS7-F1
#
_entry.id   AF-A0A015ITS7-F1
#
_cell.length_a   1.000
_cell.length_b   1.000
_cell.length_c   1.000
_cell.angle_alpha   90.00
_cell.angle_beta   90.00
_cell.angle_gamma   90.00
#
_symmetry.space_group_name_H-M   'P 1'
#
loop_
_entity.id
_entity.type
_entity.pdbx_description
1 polymer ?
#
loop_
_entity_poly.entity_id
_entity_poly.type
_entity_poly.pdbx_seq_one_letter_code
_entity_poly.pdbx_strand_id
1 'polypeptide(L)'
;MHTNDNWPWGVTGQFRTNTVLRYDDEFNNVLYWGARALKNRKQNSEPVKLFNLYLGDLPDNLKPKLPIDYKKAITDYLREFGMV
;
A
#
# COMPACT_ATOMS: atom_id res chain seq x y z
N MET A 1 -5.11 -21.72 -0.10
CA MET A 1 -4.08 -20.67 -0.29
C MET A 1 -3.29 -20.60 1.02
N HIS A 2 -2.05 -21.08 1.02
CA HIS A 2 -1.21 -21.10 2.22
C HIS A 2 -0.29 -19.87 2.16
N THR A 3 -0.41 -18.97 3.12
CA THR A 3 0.42 -17.76 3.20
C THR A 3 1.50 -18.06 4.23
N ASN A 4 2.77 -17.81 3.89
CA ASN A 4 3.88 -17.99 4.82
C ASN A 4 3.81 -16.91 5.91
N ASP A 5 3.21 -17.25 7.04
CA ASP A 5 2.94 -16.39 8.20
C ASP A 5 3.88 -16.67 9.39
N ASN A 6 4.61 -17.79 9.34
CA ASN A 6 5.60 -18.17 10.33
C ASN A 6 7.01 -17.72 9.94
N TRP A 7 7.54 -16.76 10.70
CA TRP A 7 8.96 -16.42 10.67
C TRP A 7 9.75 -17.29 11.66
N PRO A 8 11.03 -17.62 11.38
CA PRO A 8 11.83 -18.55 12.18
C PRO A 8 11.99 -18.16 13.67
N TRP A 9 11.70 -16.91 14.01
CA TRP A 9 11.89 -16.33 15.34
C TRP A 9 10.64 -16.33 16.22
N GLY A 10 9.60 -17.09 15.85
CA GLY A 10 8.37 -17.23 16.65
C GLY A 10 7.47 -15.99 16.65
N VAL A 11 7.78 -14.98 15.84
CA VAL A 11 6.90 -13.84 15.61
C VAL A 11 5.88 -14.26 14.56
N THR A 12 4.67 -14.59 14.99
CA THR A 12 3.52 -14.69 14.09
C THR A 12 3.36 -13.31 13.47
N GLY A 13 3.68 -13.18 12.19
CA GLY A 13 3.77 -11.87 11.53
C GLY A 13 2.44 -11.15 11.66
N GLN A 14 2.38 -10.10 12.47
CA GLN A 14 1.22 -9.22 12.51
C GLN A 14 1.02 -8.69 11.09
N PHE A 15 0.05 -9.32 10.43
CA PHE A 15 -0.64 -8.97 9.20
C PHE A 15 0.19 -8.16 8.21
N ARG A 16 0.52 -8.78 7.06
CA ARG A 16 0.87 -8.08 5.81
C ARG A 16 0.03 -6.80 5.75
N THR A 17 0.65 -5.66 6.05
CA THR A 17 -0.10 -4.41 6.04
C THR A 17 -0.39 -4.16 4.58
N ASN A 18 -1.68 -4.12 4.25
CA ASN A 18 -2.10 -3.88 2.88
C ASN A 18 -1.49 -2.53 2.45
N THR A 19 -0.55 -2.56 1.50
CA THR A 19 0.10 -1.37 0.94
C THR A 19 -0.92 -0.67 0.07
N VAL A 20 -1.72 0.15 0.73
CA VAL A 20 -2.90 0.81 0.20
C VAL A 20 -2.90 2.24 0.71
N LEU A 21 -3.05 3.17 -0.21
CA LEU A 21 -3.23 4.59 0.05
C LEU A 21 -4.52 5.06 -0.61
N ARG A 22 -5.21 5.98 0.03
CA ARG A 22 -6.37 6.67 -0.54
C ARG A 22 -6.09 8.16 -0.45
N TYR A 23 -6.12 8.81 -1.60
CA TYR A 23 -5.85 10.24 -1.72
C TYR A 23 -7.14 11.06 -1.84
N ASP A 24 -6.99 12.38 -1.75
CA ASP A 24 -7.92 13.32 -2.35
C ASP A 24 -7.97 13.18 -3.88
N ASP A 25 -8.94 13.85 -4.51
CA ASP A 25 -9.17 13.75 -5.95
C ASP A 25 -8.00 14.28 -6.79
N GLU A 26 -7.13 15.11 -6.20
CA GLU A 26 -5.96 15.71 -6.84
C GLU A 26 -4.66 14.94 -6.57
N PHE A 27 -4.70 13.85 -5.80
CA PHE A 27 -3.53 13.08 -5.35
C PHE A 27 -2.49 13.88 -4.55
N ASN A 28 -2.89 15.01 -3.96
CA ASN A 28 -2.04 15.90 -3.19
C ASN A 28 -1.88 15.37 -1.75
N ASN A 29 -2.97 14.96 -1.11
CA ASN A 29 -2.98 14.55 0.30
C ASN A 29 -3.43 13.10 0.47
N VAL A 30 -2.77 12.37 1.38
CA VAL A 30 -3.22 11.04 1.80
C VAL A 30 -4.34 11.20 2.83
N LEU A 31 -5.54 10.73 2.50
CA LEU A 31 -6.70 10.75 3.39
C LEU A 31 -6.71 9.53 4.31
N TYR A 32 -6.34 8.36 3.79
CA TYR A 32 -6.26 7.12 4.55
C TYR A 32 -5.15 6.21 4.04
N TRP A 33 -4.57 5.42 4.93
CA TRP A 33 -3.57 4.41 4.59
C TRP A 33 -3.89 3.05 5.26
N GLY A 34 -3.28 1.98 4.75
CA GLY A 34 -3.39 0.64 5.32
C GLY A 34 -4.83 0.10 5.34
N ALA A 35 -5.23 -0.50 6.47
CA ALA A 35 -6.56 -1.07 6.63
C ALA A 35 -7.69 -0.03 6.58
N ARG A 36 -7.42 1.22 6.99
CA ARG A 36 -8.41 2.31 6.95
C ARG A 36 -8.77 2.69 5.51
N ALA A 37 -7.78 2.68 4.62
CA ALA A 37 -7.97 2.98 3.20
C ALA A 37 -8.88 1.95 2.47
N LEU A 38 -8.93 0.71 2.97
CA LEU A 38 -9.78 -0.36 2.42
C LEU A 38 -11.22 -0.34 2.94
N LYS A 39 -11.43 0.08 4.20
CA LYS A 39 -12.76 0.09 4.83
C LYS A 39 -13.63 1.26 4.35
N ASN A 40 -13.03 2.37 3.96
CA ASN A 40 -13.76 3.57 3.54
C ASN A 40 -14.22 3.47 2.08
N ARG A 41 -15.31 2.72 1.83
CA ARG A 41 -15.96 2.61 0.50
C ARG A 41 -16.78 3.84 0.09
N LYS A 42 -16.99 4.80 1.00
CA LYS A 42 -17.83 5.99 0.76
C LYS A 42 -17.12 7.11 -0.03
N GLN A 43 -15.80 7.03 -0.22
CA GLN A 43 -15.07 8.00 -1.05
C GLN A 43 -15.00 7.51 -2.50
N ASN A 44 -15.25 8.43 -3.44
CA ASN A 44 -15.24 8.18 -4.88
C ASN A 44 -13.83 7.88 -5.44
N SER A 45 -12.76 8.20 -4.71
CA SER A 45 -11.39 7.95 -5.16
C SER A 45 -11.02 6.46 -5.03
N GLU A 46 -10.56 5.84 -6.13
CA GLU A 46 -10.04 4.49 -6.06
C GLU A 46 -8.72 4.47 -5.27
N PRO A 47 -8.58 3.54 -4.30
CA PRO A 47 -7.36 3.46 -3.53
C PRO A 47 -6.19 2.91 -4.38
N VAL A 48 -5.01 3.53 -4.24
CA VAL A 48 -3.75 3.11 -4.84
C VAL A 48 -3.21 1.92 -4.07
N LYS A 49 -3.05 0.77 -4.73
CA LYS A 49 -2.62 -0.50 -4.12
C LYS A 49 -1.37 -1.05 -4.80
N LEU A 50 -0.70 -2.00 -4.13
CA LEU A 50 0.36 -2.84 -4.70
C LEU A 50 1.58 -2.06 -5.23
N PHE A 51 1.74 -0.79 -4.84
CA PHE A 51 2.89 0.04 -5.23
C PHE A 51 4.21 -0.49 -4.68
N ASN A 52 4.19 -1.33 -3.64
CA ASN A 52 5.37 -2.03 -3.13
C ASN A 52 5.97 -3.04 -4.11
N LEU A 53 5.21 -3.54 -5.11
CA LEU A 53 5.73 -4.44 -6.13
C LEU A 53 6.82 -3.79 -7.00
N TYR A 54 6.89 -2.46 -7.03
CA TYR A 54 7.96 -1.71 -7.69
C TYR A 54 9.31 -1.79 -6.96
N LEU A 55 9.34 -2.24 -5.71
CA LEU A 55 10.58 -2.46 -4.96
C LEU A 55 11.22 -3.81 -5.26
N GLY A 56 10.46 -4.75 -5.84
CA GLY A 56 10.97 -6.06 -6.25
C GLY A 56 11.51 -6.04 -7.67
N ASP A 57 12.27 -7.08 -8.02
CA ASP A 57 12.76 -7.34 -9.38
C ASP A 57 11.67 -7.97 -10.26
N LEU A 58 10.52 -7.29 -10.32
CA LEU A 58 9.38 -7.74 -11.10
C LEU A 58 9.52 -7.19 -12.53
N PRO A 59 9.28 -8.00 -13.58
CA PRO A 59 9.18 -7.51 -14.95
C PRO A 59 8.16 -6.38 -15.10
N ASP A 60 8.45 -5.37 -15.93
CA ASP A 60 7.60 -4.17 -16.08
C ASP A 60 6.17 -4.48 -16.53
N ASN A 61 5.97 -5.55 -17.30
CA ASN A 61 4.65 -6.01 -17.74
C ASN A 61 3.79 -6.60 -16.61
N LEU A 62 4.39 -6.97 -15.48
CA LEU A 62 3.70 -7.48 -14.29
C LEU A 62 3.53 -6.40 -13.21
N LYS A 63 4.17 -5.23 -13.36
CA LYS A 63 4.00 -4.11 -12.43
C LYS A 63 2.59 -3.52 -12.57
N PRO A 64 1.91 -3.17 -11.46
CA PRO A 64 0.57 -2.64 -11.52
C PRO A 64 0.59 -1.23 -12.13
N LYS A 65 -0.36 -0.90 -13.00
CA LYS A 65 -0.51 0.48 -13.47
C LYS A 65 -1.08 1.33 -12.34
N LEU A 66 -0.31 2.32 -11.91
CA LEU A 66 -0.71 3.25 -10.84
C LEU A 66 -1.18 4.59 -11.45
N PRO A 67 -2.15 5.28 -10.82
CA PRO A 67 -2.58 6.61 -11.24
C PRO A 67 -1.55 7.71 -10.88
N ILE A 68 -0.55 7.38 -10.04
CA ILE A 68 0.52 8.26 -9.60
C ILE A 68 1.87 7.56 -9.70
N ASP A 69 2.97 8.32 -9.63
CA ASP A 69 4.32 7.75 -9.54
C ASP A 69 4.44 6.83 -8.31
N TYR A 70 4.97 5.62 -8.52
CA TYR A 70 5.20 4.64 -7.46
C TYR A 70 6.15 5.17 -6.37
N LYS A 71 7.12 6.02 -6.73
CA LYS A 71 8.03 6.65 -5.77
C LYS A 71 7.25 7.54 -4.80
N LYS A 72 6.33 8.36 -5.33
CA LYS A 72 5.44 9.19 -4.50
C LYS A 72 4.62 8.30 -3.56
N ALA A 73 3.99 7.25 -4.09
CA ALA A 73 3.18 6.34 -3.27
C ALA A 73 3.97 5.67 -2.14
N ILE A 74 5.20 5.22 -2.42
CA ILE A 74 6.07 4.60 -1.41
C ILE A 74 6.48 5.63 -0.36
N THR A 75 6.94 6.82 -0.77
CA THR A 75 7.34 7.89 0.15
C THR A 75 6.19 8.33 1.05
N ASP A 76 5.00 8.56 0.48
CA ASP A 76 3.81 8.94 1.23
C ASP A 76 3.42 7.83 2.21
N TYR A 77 3.44 6.56 1.80
CA TYR A 77 3.14 5.45 2.70
C TYR A 77 4.11 5.37 3.88
N LEU A 78 5.41 5.52 3.63
CA LEU A 78 6.43 5.50 4.69
C LEU A 78 6.31 6.72 5.61
N ARG A 79 5.93 7.89 5.09
CA ARG A 79 5.63 9.07 5.89
C ARG A 79 4.48 8.78 6.86
N GLU A 80 3.36 8.27 6.36
CA GLU A 80 2.21 7.92 7.20
C GLU A 80 2.54 6.82 8.22
N PHE A 81 3.38 5.85 7.84
CA PHE A 81 3.85 4.81 8.75
C PHE A 81 4.71 5.37 9.89
N GLY A 82 5.58 6.35 9.60
CA GLY A 82 6.46 6.99 10.60
C GLY A 82 5.77 8.03 11.49
N MET A 83 4.52 8.42 11.18
CA MET A 83 3.71 9.31 12.01
C MET A 83 2.93 8.58 13.11
N VAL A 84 3.04 7.25 13.20
CA VAL A 84 2.25 6.37 14.08
C VAL A 84 3.04 5.99 15.33
#